data_AF-A0A962HSX4-F1
#
_entry.id   AF-A0A962HSX4-F1
#
_cell.length_a   1.000
_cell.length_b   1.000
_cell.length_c   1.000
_cell.angle_alpha   90.00
_cell.angle_beta   90.00
_cell.angle_gamma   90.00
#
_symmetry.space_group_name_H-M   'P 1'
#
loop_
_entity.id
_entity.type
_entity.pdbx_description
1 polymer ?
#
loop_
_entity_poly.entity_id
_entity_poly.type
_entity_poly.pdbx_seq_one_letter_code
_entity_poly.pdbx_strand_id
1 'polypeptide(L)'
;MTLKTFPRTGLLAAFAALTALALQATPGVNAATPVPPKPPGGTLGLAGKPLFLNDSVAPLNMLVVGRDHKLYYEAYNDASDLNGDGILDVGFKPSITYYGLFDSAKCYNYGAGGFVPTALAGPANTCTGQWSGNFMNYVTTARIDALRKVLYGGSRRTDTDTVTILQRTHIPQDAHSWGKEYESIARDGYDITQYTPLAMPTPGSRHLIANTTRLNDPNQLPLMRVLLNRNARIWNWVSKERPVAEDSIDTLGNGQVPTDYTVRVQVCLPGLLEVNCQQYPHGNYKPVG
;
A
#
# COMPACT_ATOMS: atom_id res chain seq x y z
N MET A 1 11.53 47.20 49.31
CA MET A 1 12.31 47.56 50.51
C MET A 1 12.86 46.27 51.12
N THR A 2 14.21 46.12 51.07
CA THR A 2 15.12 45.48 52.07
C THR A 2 14.69 44.19 52.79
N LEU A 3 15.51 43.14 53.05
CA LEU A 3 16.86 42.66 52.71
C LEU A 3 17.04 41.38 53.60
N LYS A 4 17.72 40.31 53.14
CA LYS A 4 18.49 39.29 53.95
C LYS A 4 18.88 38.08 53.05
N THR A 5 20.11 38.03 52.50
CA THR A 5 21.35 37.33 52.97
C THR A 5 21.36 35.78 52.86
N PHE A 6 22.00 35.20 51.82
CA PHE A 6 23.27 34.38 51.76
C PHE A 6 23.17 32.88 52.20
N PRO A 7 24.05 31.91 51.76
CA PRO A 7 24.57 31.57 50.41
C PRO A 7 24.94 30.06 50.14
N ARG A 8 25.66 29.84 49.00
CA ARG A 8 26.60 28.74 48.60
C ARG A 8 25.97 27.45 48.04
N THR A 9 26.43 26.75 47.01
CA THR A 9 27.65 26.68 46.14
C THR A 9 27.27 25.69 45.01
N GLY A 10 27.60 25.85 43.71
CA GLY A 10 28.94 25.69 43.14
C GLY A 10 28.94 25.81 41.60
N LEU A 11 30.02 26.43 41.11
CA LEU A 11 30.48 26.79 39.75
C LEU A 11 30.87 25.54 38.92
N LEU A 12 30.61 25.46 37.59
CA LEU A 12 31.47 25.88 36.43
C LEU A 12 32.85 25.18 36.37
N ALA A 13 33.49 24.85 35.25
CA ALA A 13 33.27 25.00 33.80
C ALA A 13 34.32 24.14 33.07
N ALA A 14 34.11 23.92 31.77
CA ALA A 14 35.07 23.42 30.78
C ALA A 14 36.25 24.39 30.56
N PHE A 15 37.41 23.89 30.07
CA PHE A 15 38.30 24.65 29.18
C PHE A 15 39.28 23.74 28.40
N ALA A 16 39.45 24.06 27.12
CA ALA A 16 40.38 23.48 26.16
C ALA A 16 41.78 24.09 26.28
N ALA A 17 42.83 23.41 25.80
CA ALA A 17 44.11 24.04 25.47
C ALA A 17 44.89 23.30 24.36
N LEU A 18 45.56 24.11 23.56
CA LEU A 18 46.18 23.89 22.25
C LEU A 18 47.72 23.79 22.39
N THR A 19 48.34 22.93 21.57
CA THR A 19 49.72 22.89 21.04
C THR A 19 50.91 23.54 21.77
N ALA A 20 52.01 22.80 21.89
CA ALA A 20 53.38 23.32 21.83
C ALA A 20 54.32 22.36 21.08
N LEU A 21 55.03 22.91 20.09
CA LEU A 21 56.01 22.27 19.22
C LEU A 21 57.41 22.48 19.86
N ALA A 22 58.20 21.41 20.03
CA ALA A 22 59.57 21.51 20.54
C ALA A 22 60.58 20.87 19.57
N LEU A 23 61.62 21.64 19.26
CA LEU A 23 62.73 21.36 18.35
C LEU A 23 63.91 20.80 19.17
N GLN A 24 64.46 19.62 18.84
CA GLN A 24 65.79 19.19 19.33
C GLN A 24 66.59 18.40 18.28
N ALA A 25 67.91 18.61 18.34
CA ALA A 25 68.93 18.34 17.34
C ALA A 25 69.41 16.88 17.24
N THR A 26 70.06 16.57 16.12
CA THR A 26 70.73 15.30 15.79
C THR A 26 72.08 15.15 16.48
N PRO A 27 72.54 13.89 16.66
CA PRO A 27 73.80 13.52 16.00
C PRO A 27 73.71 12.17 15.28
N GLY A 28 74.48 12.04 14.21
CA GLY A 28 74.46 10.92 13.27
C GLY A 28 74.96 9.60 13.85
N VAL A 29 74.30 8.52 13.42
CA VAL A 29 74.84 7.17 13.44
C VAL A 29 74.64 6.57 12.05
N ASN A 30 75.69 5.92 11.56
CA ASN A 30 75.86 5.45 10.20
C ASN A 30 74.73 4.54 9.69
N ALA A 31 74.47 4.71 8.39
CA ALA A 31 73.48 4.01 7.60
C ALA A 31 73.68 2.48 7.58
N ALA A 32 72.61 1.76 7.91
CA ALA A 32 72.28 0.48 7.30
C ALA A 32 70.91 0.66 6.63
N THR A 33 70.86 0.55 5.31
CA THR A 33 69.61 0.64 4.55
C THR A 33 68.69 -0.53 4.94
N PRO A 34 67.42 -0.29 5.31
CA PRO A 34 66.47 -1.38 5.50
C PRO A 34 66.23 -2.05 4.15
N VAL A 35 66.41 -3.37 4.08
CA VAL A 35 65.93 -4.19 2.96
C VAL A 35 64.41 -3.99 2.87
N PRO A 36 63.85 -3.67 1.69
CA PRO A 36 62.41 -3.51 1.56
C PRO A 36 61.71 -4.84 1.92
N PRO A 37 60.63 -4.82 2.73
CA PRO A 37 59.87 -6.03 2.99
C PRO A 37 59.30 -6.56 1.67
N LYS A 38 59.53 -7.84 1.42
CA LYS A 38 58.94 -8.61 0.32
C LYS A 38 57.43 -8.32 0.27
N PRO A 39 56.85 -7.92 -0.88
CA PRO A 39 55.41 -7.75 -0.97
C PRO A 39 54.74 -9.07 -0.57
N PRO A 40 53.70 -9.04 0.28
CA PRO A 40 52.94 -10.25 0.57
C PRO A 40 52.48 -10.81 -0.77
N GLY A 41 52.89 -12.04 -1.07
CA GLY A 41 52.45 -12.73 -2.27
C GLY A 41 50.93 -12.68 -2.29
N GLY A 42 50.37 -12.04 -3.31
CA GLY A 42 48.93 -11.98 -3.49
C GLY A 42 48.40 -13.40 -3.38
N THR A 43 47.56 -13.66 -2.39
CA THR A 43 46.80 -14.90 -2.31
C THR A 43 46.02 -15.01 -3.60
N LEU A 44 46.46 -15.90 -4.49
CA LEU A 44 45.71 -16.30 -5.66
C LEU A 44 44.42 -16.91 -5.09
N GLY A 45 43.32 -16.17 -5.19
CA GLY A 45 41.99 -16.59 -4.75
C GLY A 45 41.50 -17.74 -5.63
N LEU A 46 42.08 -18.92 -5.42
CA LEU A 46 41.64 -20.16 -6.03
C LEU A 46 40.20 -20.39 -5.58
N ALA A 47 39.30 -20.60 -6.54
CA ALA A 47 37.90 -20.83 -6.27
C ALA A 47 37.76 -21.97 -5.24
N GLY A 48 37.15 -21.69 -4.09
CA GLY A 48 36.94 -22.65 -3.00
C GLY A 48 35.93 -23.76 -3.32
N LYS A 49 35.58 -23.92 -4.60
CA LYS A 49 34.67 -24.94 -5.11
C LYS A 49 35.17 -25.48 -6.45
N PRO A 50 35.08 -26.80 -6.68
CA PRO A 50 35.49 -27.43 -7.93
C PRO A 50 34.84 -26.80 -9.17
N LEU A 51 35.61 -26.60 -10.24
CA LEU A 51 35.19 -25.93 -11.49
C LEU A 51 33.99 -26.59 -12.21
N PHE A 52 33.64 -27.81 -11.81
CA PHE A 52 32.56 -28.64 -12.37
C PHE A 52 31.31 -28.69 -11.48
N LEU A 53 31.36 -28.11 -10.27
CA LEU A 53 30.16 -27.77 -9.53
C LEU A 53 29.63 -26.46 -10.12
N ASN A 54 28.57 -26.58 -10.92
CA ASN A 54 27.83 -25.43 -11.44
C ASN A 54 27.59 -24.43 -10.31
N ASP A 55 27.86 -23.14 -10.56
CA ASP A 55 27.21 -22.07 -9.79
C ASP A 55 25.72 -22.42 -9.73
N SER A 56 25.07 -22.23 -8.58
CA SER A 56 23.61 -22.39 -8.53
C SER A 56 23.01 -21.31 -9.42
N VAL A 57 22.82 -21.63 -10.69
CA VAL A 57 22.19 -20.74 -11.65
C VAL A 57 20.78 -20.51 -11.11
N ALA A 58 20.45 -19.25 -10.87
CA ALA A 58 19.11 -18.90 -10.42
C ALA A 58 18.11 -19.55 -11.41
N PRO A 59 17.11 -20.32 -10.92
CA PRO A 59 16.19 -21.02 -11.79
C PRO A 59 15.54 -20.02 -12.76
N LEU A 60 15.64 -20.31 -14.05
CA LEU A 60 15.03 -19.50 -15.11
C LEU A 60 13.52 -19.78 -15.12
N ASN A 61 12.76 -18.90 -14.45
CA ASN A 61 11.31 -18.94 -14.50
C ASN A 61 10.82 -18.12 -15.70
N MET A 62 10.14 -18.77 -16.65
CA MET A 62 9.41 -18.08 -17.71
C MET A 62 7.94 -17.93 -17.29
N LEU A 63 7.50 -16.69 -17.05
CA LEU A 63 6.11 -16.38 -16.78
C LEU A 63 5.38 -16.03 -18.09
N VAL A 64 4.38 -16.83 -18.46
CA VAL A 64 3.49 -16.52 -19.58
C VAL A 64 2.21 -15.89 -19.03
N VAL A 65 1.99 -14.60 -19.34
CA VAL A 65 0.80 -13.86 -18.90
C VAL A 65 -0.07 -13.54 -20.11
N GLY A 66 -1.36 -13.88 -20.05
CA GLY A 66 -2.32 -13.50 -21.08
C GLY A 66 -2.50 -11.98 -21.14
N ARG A 67 -2.38 -11.40 -22.33
CA ARG A 67 -2.69 -9.97 -22.58
C ARG A 67 -4.15 -9.86 -22.99
N ASP A 68 -5.05 -9.93 -22.01
CA ASP A 68 -6.49 -9.89 -22.25
C ASP A 68 -7.22 -8.88 -21.35
N HIS A 69 -8.36 -8.38 -21.84
CA HIS A 69 -9.20 -7.40 -21.15
C HIS A 69 -9.79 -7.96 -19.84
N LYS A 70 -9.88 -9.28 -19.70
CA LYS A 70 -10.36 -9.96 -18.48
C LYS A 70 -9.55 -9.64 -17.23
N LEU A 71 -8.29 -9.21 -17.38
CA LEU A 71 -7.46 -8.77 -16.25
C LEU A 71 -7.93 -7.45 -15.63
N TYR A 72 -8.79 -6.69 -16.33
CA TYR A 72 -9.32 -5.41 -15.85
C TYR A 72 -10.67 -5.56 -15.14
N TYR A 73 -11.24 -6.76 -15.08
CA TYR A 73 -12.42 -7.03 -14.25
C TYR A 73 -12.04 -7.17 -12.77
N GLU A 74 -13.06 -7.17 -11.93
CA GLU A 74 -12.96 -7.43 -10.50
C GLU A 74 -12.25 -8.76 -10.22
N ALA A 75 -11.37 -8.74 -9.22
CA ALA A 75 -10.73 -9.94 -8.71
C ALA A 75 -11.72 -10.84 -7.96
N TYR A 76 -12.66 -10.22 -7.24
CA TYR A 76 -13.62 -10.90 -6.36
C TYR A 76 -15.03 -10.77 -6.91
N ASN A 77 -15.39 -11.70 -7.80
CA ASN A 77 -16.75 -11.83 -8.30
C ASN A 77 -17.59 -12.67 -7.32
N ASP A 78 -18.91 -12.48 -7.35
CA ASP A 78 -19.84 -13.19 -6.47
C ASP A 78 -20.18 -14.60 -7.01
N ALA A 79 -19.21 -15.25 -7.66
CA ALA A 79 -19.37 -16.51 -8.39
C ALA A 79 -18.19 -17.47 -8.19
N SER A 80 -17.30 -17.19 -7.24
CA SER A 80 -16.16 -18.03 -6.91
C SER A 80 -16.26 -18.50 -5.46
N ASP A 81 -15.75 -19.69 -5.20
CA ASP A 81 -15.45 -20.17 -3.85
C ASP A 81 -13.98 -19.80 -3.56
N LEU A 82 -13.78 -18.85 -2.65
CA LEU A 82 -12.47 -18.31 -2.31
C LEU A 82 -11.83 -19.04 -1.12
N ASN A 83 -12.62 -19.74 -0.30
CA ASN A 83 -12.16 -20.41 0.92
C ASN A 83 -12.07 -21.94 0.80
N GLY A 84 -12.60 -22.52 -0.28
CA GLY A 84 -12.58 -23.94 -0.60
C GLY A 84 -13.61 -24.77 0.18
N ASP A 85 -14.67 -24.16 0.72
CA ASP A 85 -15.70 -24.86 1.48
C ASP A 85 -16.82 -25.48 0.60
N GLY A 86 -16.73 -25.29 -0.73
CA GLY A 86 -17.70 -25.80 -1.71
C GLY A 86 -18.95 -24.93 -1.87
N ILE A 87 -19.03 -23.78 -1.19
CA ILE A 87 -20.10 -22.79 -1.29
C ILE A 87 -19.56 -21.55 -1.98
N LEU A 88 -20.36 -20.95 -2.86
CA LEU A 88 -19.97 -19.71 -3.52
C LEU A 88 -19.95 -18.53 -2.53
N ASP A 89 -18.84 -17.80 -2.52
CA ASP A 89 -18.68 -16.58 -1.73
C ASP A 89 -19.40 -15.42 -2.41
N VAL A 90 -20.69 -15.30 -2.12
CA VAL A 90 -21.51 -14.17 -2.55
C VAL A 90 -21.38 -13.04 -1.52
N GLY A 91 -20.86 -11.89 -1.95
CA GLY A 91 -20.68 -10.74 -1.08
C GLY A 91 -19.37 -10.76 -0.28
N PHE A 92 -19.18 -9.72 0.52
CA PHE A 92 -18.04 -9.63 1.44
C PHE A 92 -18.23 -10.57 2.62
N LYS A 93 -17.19 -11.37 2.94
CA LYS A 93 -17.13 -12.23 4.12
C LYS A 93 -15.97 -11.79 5.01
N PRO A 94 -16.24 -11.35 6.27
CA PRO A 94 -15.17 -10.95 7.18
C PRO A 94 -14.13 -12.03 7.50
N SER A 95 -14.50 -13.30 7.37
CA SER A 95 -13.61 -14.45 7.57
C SER A 95 -12.56 -14.62 6.47
N ILE A 96 -12.75 -13.99 5.31
CA ILE A 96 -11.86 -14.10 4.16
C ILE A 96 -10.95 -12.89 4.11
N THR A 97 -9.65 -13.14 3.94
CA THR A 97 -8.64 -12.09 3.72
C THR A 97 -8.47 -11.86 2.23
N TYR A 98 -8.96 -10.72 1.74
CA TYR A 98 -8.88 -10.32 0.34
C TYR A 98 -7.53 -9.67 0.04
N TYR A 99 -6.85 -10.14 -0.99
CA TYR A 99 -5.61 -9.58 -1.50
C TYR A 99 -5.88 -8.45 -2.49
N GLY A 100 -5.16 -7.35 -2.36
CA GLY A 100 -5.33 -6.19 -3.23
C GLY A 100 -4.33 -5.10 -2.87
N LEU A 101 -4.55 -3.87 -3.34
CA LEU A 101 -3.61 -2.76 -3.08
C LEU A 101 -3.48 -2.41 -1.60
N PHE A 102 -4.53 -2.56 -0.82
CA PHE A 102 -4.56 -2.26 0.60
C PHE A 102 -3.96 -3.42 1.41
N ASP A 103 -3.50 -3.12 2.62
CA ASP A 103 -3.15 -4.13 3.61
C ASP A 103 -4.42 -4.48 4.40
N SER A 104 -4.82 -5.76 4.37
CA SER A 104 -6.05 -6.23 5.00
C SER A 104 -6.07 -6.05 6.52
N ALA A 105 -4.88 -6.01 7.14
CA ALA A 105 -4.73 -5.83 8.59
C ALA A 105 -4.63 -4.35 9.01
N LYS A 106 -5.02 -3.39 8.15
CA LYS A 106 -4.94 -1.95 8.45
C LYS A 106 -6.25 -1.21 8.19
N CYS A 107 -6.38 -0.10 8.91
CA CYS A 107 -7.47 0.86 8.78
C CYS A 107 -6.99 2.14 8.07
N TYR A 108 -7.85 2.65 7.19
CA TYR A 108 -7.52 3.76 6.30
C TYR A 108 -8.51 4.91 6.45
N ASN A 109 -7.98 6.13 6.45
CA ASN A 109 -8.76 7.34 6.24
C ASN A 109 -8.55 7.85 4.81
N TYR A 110 -9.59 8.41 4.23
CA TYR A 110 -9.47 9.09 2.94
C TYR A 110 -9.09 10.56 3.15
N GLY A 111 -7.99 10.99 2.53
CA GLY A 111 -7.47 12.36 2.64
C GLY A 111 -6.47 12.65 1.52
N ALA A 112 -6.35 13.93 1.14
CA ALA A 112 -5.42 14.38 0.10
C ALA A 112 -5.51 13.60 -1.24
N GLY A 113 -6.69 13.12 -1.61
CA GLY A 113 -6.93 12.40 -2.86
C GLY A 113 -6.49 10.93 -2.87
N GLY A 114 -6.34 10.31 -1.70
CA GLY A 114 -6.06 8.88 -1.54
C GLY A 114 -6.36 8.36 -0.14
N PHE A 115 -6.07 7.09 0.09
CA PHE A 115 -6.22 6.40 1.36
C PHE A 115 -4.88 6.33 2.09
N VAL A 116 -4.88 6.75 3.35
CA VAL A 116 -3.70 6.77 4.21
C VAL A 116 -3.93 5.81 5.39
N PRO A 117 -3.00 4.89 5.67
CA PRO A 117 -3.13 3.98 6.82
C PRO A 117 -2.99 4.78 8.12
N THR A 118 -3.80 4.42 9.12
CA THR A 118 -3.90 5.15 10.38
C THR A 118 -3.73 4.27 11.62
N ALA A 119 -4.18 3.02 11.54
CA ALA A 119 -4.10 2.05 12.62
C ALA A 119 -4.06 0.63 12.06
N LEU A 120 -3.68 -0.33 12.91
CA LEU A 120 -3.92 -1.75 12.65
C LEU A 120 -5.40 -2.06 12.82
N ALA A 121 -5.90 -2.98 12.00
CA ALA A 121 -7.27 -3.46 12.11
C ALA A 121 -7.46 -4.29 13.38
N GLY A 122 -8.68 -4.25 13.92
CA GLY A 122 -9.09 -5.11 15.02
C GLY A 122 -9.30 -6.56 14.57
N PRO A 123 -9.79 -7.42 15.48
CA PRO A 123 -10.20 -8.79 15.15
C PRO A 123 -11.15 -8.82 13.95
N ALA A 124 -11.04 -9.84 13.09
CA ALA A 124 -11.82 -9.94 11.84
C ALA A 124 -11.65 -8.75 10.87
N ASN A 125 -10.52 -8.04 10.93
CA ASN A 125 -10.19 -6.90 10.06
C ASN A 125 -11.17 -5.72 10.21
N THR A 126 -11.73 -5.52 11.40
CA THR A 126 -12.66 -4.41 11.69
C THR A 126 -11.92 -3.08 11.87
N CYS A 127 -12.50 -2.01 11.34
CA CYS A 127 -12.04 -0.63 11.36
C CYS A 127 -13.23 0.32 11.56
N THR A 128 -13.80 0.34 12.77
CA THR A 128 -15.01 1.15 13.06
C THR A 128 -14.77 2.64 12.76
N GLY A 129 -15.62 3.22 11.92
CA GLY A 129 -15.52 4.63 11.52
C GLY A 129 -14.40 4.93 10.51
N GLN A 130 -13.72 3.91 9.99
CA GLN A 130 -12.65 4.03 8.99
C GLN A 130 -12.84 2.98 7.89
N TRP A 131 -12.05 3.05 6.82
CA TRP A 131 -12.07 2.03 5.79
C TRP A 131 -11.18 0.85 6.18
N SER A 132 -11.75 -0.35 6.27
CA SER A 132 -10.98 -1.58 6.42
C SER A 132 -10.25 -1.89 5.12
N GLY A 133 -8.94 -2.13 5.20
CA GLY A 133 -8.15 -2.54 4.04
C GLY A 133 -8.66 -3.84 3.42
N ASN A 134 -9.19 -4.76 4.24
CA ASN A 134 -9.76 -6.01 3.75
C ASN A 134 -11.02 -5.76 2.90
N PHE A 135 -11.91 -4.89 3.38
CA PHE A 135 -13.10 -4.49 2.63
C PHE A 135 -12.75 -3.73 1.35
N MET A 136 -11.77 -2.82 1.41
CA MET A 136 -11.31 -2.08 0.24
C MET A 136 -10.70 -3.00 -0.82
N ASN A 137 -9.97 -4.04 -0.43
CA ASN A 137 -9.46 -5.06 -1.35
C ASN A 137 -10.59 -5.84 -2.03
N TYR A 138 -11.62 -6.25 -1.29
CA TYR A 138 -12.80 -6.89 -1.87
C TYR A 138 -13.50 -6.01 -2.90
N VAL A 139 -13.73 -4.73 -2.58
CA VAL A 139 -14.52 -3.83 -3.44
C VAL A 139 -13.74 -3.33 -4.64
N THR A 140 -12.46 -2.98 -4.49
CA THR A 140 -11.74 -2.16 -5.48
C THR A 140 -10.69 -2.90 -6.31
N THR A 141 -10.36 -4.15 -5.97
CA THR A 141 -9.24 -4.84 -6.65
C THR A 141 -9.63 -5.32 -8.04
N ALA A 142 -8.91 -4.81 -9.06
CA ALA A 142 -8.87 -5.43 -10.38
C ALA A 142 -7.83 -6.56 -10.40
N ARG A 143 -8.05 -7.60 -11.20
CA ARG A 143 -7.14 -8.76 -11.28
C ARG A 143 -5.71 -8.37 -11.63
N ILE A 144 -5.55 -7.40 -12.55
CA ILE A 144 -4.24 -6.89 -12.93
C ILE A 144 -3.52 -6.24 -11.75
N ASP A 145 -4.22 -5.55 -10.85
CA ASP A 145 -3.58 -4.87 -9.74
C ASP A 145 -3.08 -5.85 -8.67
N ALA A 146 -3.79 -6.95 -8.45
CA ALA A 146 -3.29 -8.06 -7.64
C ALA A 146 -1.99 -8.64 -8.24
N LEU A 147 -1.97 -8.92 -9.56
CA LEU A 147 -0.77 -9.43 -10.24
C LEU A 147 0.41 -8.45 -10.13
N ARG A 148 0.17 -7.16 -10.36
CA ARG A 148 1.21 -6.12 -10.25
C ARG A 148 1.74 -6.01 -8.83
N LYS A 149 0.88 -6.15 -7.82
CA LYS A 149 1.30 -6.14 -6.42
C LYS A 149 2.23 -7.30 -6.09
N VAL A 150 1.89 -8.52 -6.53
CA VAL A 150 2.74 -9.72 -6.32
C VAL A 150 4.05 -9.65 -7.10
N LEU A 151 4.06 -9.07 -8.30
CA LEU A 151 5.26 -9.11 -9.13
C LEU A 151 6.27 -8.00 -8.79
N TYR A 152 5.80 -6.82 -8.39
CA TYR A 152 6.68 -5.66 -8.20
C TYR A 152 6.19 -4.66 -7.14
N GLY A 153 5.28 -5.07 -6.26
CA GLY A 153 4.77 -4.21 -5.19
C GLY A 153 3.70 -3.21 -5.63
N GLY A 154 3.21 -3.30 -6.87
CA GLY A 154 2.05 -2.55 -7.37
C GLY A 154 2.42 -1.34 -8.24
N SER A 155 1.40 -0.72 -8.85
CA SER A 155 1.59 0.43 -9.74
C SER A 155 1.81 1.72 -8.97
N ARG A 156 3.05 2.19 -8.89
CA ARG A 156 3.43 3.43 -8.19
C ARG A 156 3.05 4.66 -9.01
N ARG A 157 2.15 5.49 -8.49
CA ARG A 157 1.80 6.80 -9.07
C ARG A 157 2.74 7.90 -8.60
N THR A 158 3.11 7.84 -7.32
CA THR A 158 4.08 8.74 -6.71
C THR A 158 5.13 7.86 -6.06
N ASP A 159 6.40 8.13 -6.37
CA ASP A 159 7.54 7.44 -5.80
C ASP A 159 8.64 8.45 -5.50
N THR A 160 8.55 9.09 -4.33
CA THR A 160 9.57 10.00 -3.79
C THR A 160 10.28 9.33 -2.64
N ASP A 161 11.41 9.85 -2.17
CA ASP A 161 12.16 9.24 -1.06
C ASP A 161 11.32 8.97 0.19
N THR A 162 10.36 9.85 0.49
CA THR A 162 9.55 9.79 1.71
C THR A 162 8.14 9.23 1.51
N VAL A 163 7.61 9.24 0.29
CA VAL A 163 6.21 8.89 0.02
C VAL A 163 6.12 8.00 -1.21
N THR A 164 5.50 6.83 -1.02
CA THR A 164 5.08 5.95 -2.10
C THR A 164 3.57 5.81 -2.09
N ILE A 165 2.93 6.14 -3.22
CA ILE A 165 1.48 6.00 -3.42
C ILE A 165 1.26 5.03 -4.57
N LEU A 166 0.56 3.93 -4.27
CA LEU A 166 0.07 3.01 -5.29
C LEU A 166 -1.26 3.52 -5.84
N GLN A 167 -1.52 3.28 -7.12
CA GLN A 167 -2.76 3.65 -7.77
C GLN A 167 -3.35 2.43 -8.50
N ARG A 168 -4.67 2.27 -8.39
CA ARG A 168 -5.44 1.28 -9.15
C ARG A 168 -5.35 1.51 -10.65
N THR A 169 -5.46 0.43 -11.42
CA THR A 169 -5.54 0.51 -12.87
C THR A 169 -6.73 1.36 -13.33
N HIS A 170 -6.59 1.97 -14.51
CA HIS A 170 -7.70 2.60 -15.21
C HIS A 170 -8.77 1.54 -15.58
N ILE A 171 -10.04 1.85 -15.32
CA ILE A 171 -11.19 1.02 -15.69
C ILE A 171 -12.09 1.83 -16.63
N PRO A 172 -12.21 1.46 -17.91
CA PRO A 172 -13.09 2.17 -18.83
C PRO A 172 -14.55 2.20 -18.35
N GLN A 173 -15.24 3.30 -18.66
CA GLN A 173 -16.67 3.48 -18.37
C GLN A 173 -17.54 2.71 -19.37
N ASP A 174 -17.47 1.39 -19.29
CA ASP A 174 -18.20 0.40 -20.08
C ASP A 174 -18.37 -0.91 -19.29
N ALA A 175 -18.51 -2.05 -19.97
CA ALA A 175 -18.68 -3.36 -19.33
C ALA A 175 -17.54 -3.80 -18.40
N HIS A 176 -16.39 -3.10 -18.36
CA HIS A 176 -15.34 -3.36 -17.36
C HIS A 176 -15.62 -2.70 -16.01
N SER A 177 -16.57 -1.77 -15.92
CA SER A 177 -17.01 -1.21 -14.66
C SER A 177 -17.82 -2.24 -13.89
N TRP A 178 -17.52 -2.41 -12.61
CA TRP A 178 -18.27 -3.30 -11.72
C TRP A 178 -18.77 -2.52 -10.52
N GLY A 179 -19.67 -3.15 -9.77
CA GLY A 179 -20.09 -2.60 -8.49
C GLY A 179 -20.49 -3.66 -7.49
N LYS A 180 -20.57 -3.23 -6.25
CA LYS A 180 -21.03 -4.00 -5.10
C LYS A 180 -22.18 -3.25 -4.43
N GLU A 181 -23.08 -3.98 -3.79
CA GLU A 181 -24.16 -3.38 -2.99
C GLU A 181 -24.22 -3.97 -1.59
N TYR A 182 -24.66 -3.15 -0.64
CA TYR A 182 -24.93 -3.55 0.74
C TYR A 182 -26.31 -3.04 1.16
N GLU A 183 -27.11 -3.88 1.85
CA GLU A 183 -28.47 -3.54 2.29
C GLU A 183 -28.62 -3.69 3.79
N SER A 184 -28.22 -4.82 4.36
CA SER A 184 -28.44 -5.09 5.78
C SER A 184 -27.63 -6.27 6.29
N ILE A 185 -27.43 -6.32 7.60
CA ILE A 185 -26.78 -7.43 8.30
C ILE A 185 -27.49 -8.77 8.01
N ALA A 186 -28.83 -8.77 7.96
CA ALA A 186 -29.61 -9.98 7.73
C ALA A 186 -29.39 -10.60 6.34
N ARG A 187 -29.11 -9.77 5.33
CA ARG A 187 -28.85 -10.21 3.95
C ARG A 187 -27.38 -10.49 3.71
N ASP A 188 -26.51 -9.57 4.14
CA ASP A 188 -25.09 -9.54 3.79
C ASP A 188 -24.21 -10.29 4.82
N GLY A 189 -24.72 -10.49 6.04
CA GLY A 189 -24.05 -11.28 7.08
C GLY A 189 -22.98 -10.52 7.88
N TYR A 190 -22.85 -9.20 7.70
CA TYR A 190 -21.91 -8.36 8.44
C TYR A 190 -22.46 -6.94 8.63
N ASP A 191 -21.91 -6.20 9.59
CA ASP A 191 -22.23 -4.79 9.82
C ASP A 191 -21.24 -3.89 9.06
N ILE A 192 -21.72 -3.14 8.07
CA ILE A 192 -20.88 -2.25 7.25
C ILE A 192 -20.19 -1.13 8.05
N THR A 193 -20.75 -0.74 9.20
CA THR A 193 -20.18 0.33 10.06
C THR A 193 -18.87 -0.11 10.73
N GLN A 194 -18.62 -1.43 10.78
CA GLN A 194 -17.37 -1.99 11.28
C GLN A 194 -16.26 -2.01 10.24
N TYR A 195 -16.55 -1.83 8.95
CA TYR A 195 -15.57 -1.92 7.87
C TYR A 195 -15.43 -0.63 7.05
N THR A 196 -16.34 0.32 7.26
CA THR A 196 -16.40 1.57 6.51
C THR A 196 -16.81 2.72 7.43
N PRO A 197 -16.55 3.98 7.06
CA PRO A 197 -17.10 5.14 7.76
C PRO A 197 -18.60 5.39 7.44
N LEU A 198 -19.26 4.50 6.69
CA LEU A 198 -20.64 4.67 6.28
C LEU A 198 -21.59 4.26 7.41
N ALA A 199 -22.72 4.96 7.52
CA ALA A 199 -23.81 4.53 8.38
C ALA A 199 -24.53 3.30 7.80
N MET A 200 -25.39 2.66 8.60
CA MET A 200 -26.29 1.64 8.09
C MET A 200 -27.27 2.24 7.06
N PRO A 201 -27.59 1.52 5.96
CA PRO A 201 -28.62 1.95 5.02
C PRO A 201 -29.98 2.14 5.71
N THR A 202 -30.75 3.10 5.23
CA THR A 202 -32.16 3.23 5.63
C THR A 202 -32.95 1.97 5.23
N PRO A 203 -33.92 1.51 6.03
CA PRO A 203 -34.70 0.31 5.71
C PRO A 203 -35.27 0.32 4.28
N GLY A 204 -35.09 -0.79 3.55
CA GLY A 204 -35.51 -0.92 2.15
C GLY A 204 -34.60 -0.20 1.13
N SER A 205 -33.47 0.36 1.58
CA SER A 205 -32.47 1.00 0.72
C SER A 205 -31.12 0.31 0.81
N ARG A 206 -30.24 0.61 -0.14
CA ARG A 206 -28.92 0.00 -0.29
C ARG A 206 -27.83 1.05 -0.48
N HIS A 207 -26.62 0.72 -0.11
CA HIS A 207 -25.42 1.43 -0.56
C HIS A 207 -24.93 0.77 -1.83
N LEU A 208 -24.71 1.57 -2.86
CA LEU A 208 -24.18 1.12 -4.15
C LEU A 208 -22.76 1.66 -4.26
N ILE A 209 -21.81 0.78 -4.56
CA ILE A 209 -20.40 1.14 -4.74
C ILE A 209 -19.99 0.69 -6.14
N ALA A 210 -19.59 1.63 -6.99
CA ALA A 210 -19.17 1.35 -8.35
C ALA A 210 -17.70 1.69 -8.56
N ASN A 211 -17.00 0.92 -9.38
CA ASN A 211 -15.61 1.17 -9.74
C ASN A 211 -15.53 1.49 -11.24
N THR A 212 -15.07 2.69 -11.57
CA THR A 212 -14.92 3.16 -12.95
C THR A 212 -13.89 4.29 -13.01
N THR A 213 -13.35 4.56 -14.19
CA THR A 213 -12.77 5.85 -14.54
C THR A 213 -13.74 6.57 -15.46
N ARG A 214 -14.09 7.82 -15.15
CA ARG A 214 -15.04 8.56 -15.98
C ARG A 214 -14.41 8.89 -17.33
N LEU A 215 -15.18 8.70 -18.39
CA LEU A 215 -14.71 8.93 -19.77
C LEU A 215 -14.18 10.36 -19.97
N ASN A 216 -14.89 11.35 -19.42
CA ASN A 216 -14.60 12.77 -19.58
C ASN A 216 -13.80 13.38 -18.41
N ASP A 217 -13.18 12.56 -17.56
CA ASP A 217 -12.29 13.08 -16.52
C ASP A 217 -10.91 13.40 -17.14
N PRO A 218 -10.47 14.67 -17.18
CA PRO A 218 -9.17 15.03 -17.74
C PRO A 218 -8.00 14.37 -16.99
N ASN A 219 -8.20 14.00 -15.72
CA ASN A 219 -7.18 13.36 -14.89
C ASN A 219 -7.23 11.83 -14.95
N GLN A 220 -8.23 11.26 -15.64
CA GLN A 220 -8.44 9.82 -15.80
C GLN A 220 -8.31 9.06 -14.46
N LEU A 221 -8.93 9.59 -13.40
CA LEU A 221 -8.79 9.05 -12.06
C LEU A 221 -9.49 7.68 -11.95
N PRO A 222 -8.87 6.67 -11.33
CA PRO A 222 -9.53 5.41 -11.04
C PRO A 222 -10.42 5.58 -9.80
N LEU A 223 -11.72 5.80 -10.03
CA LEU A 223 -12.67 6.14 -8.97
C LEU A 223 -13.39 4.90 -8.42
N MET A 224 -13.58 4.91 -7.11
CA MET A 224 -14.63 4.18 -6.40
C MET A 224 -15.72 5.21 -6.08
N ARG A 225 -16.89 5.05 -6.69
CA ARG A 225 -18.03 5.96 -6.55
C ARG A 225 -19.06 5.34 -5.61
N VAL A 226 -19.52 6.06 -4.61
CA VAL A 226 -20.45 5.56 -3.58
C VAL A 226 -21.76 6.33 -3.62
N LEU A 227 -22.88 5.63 -3.76
CA LEU A 227 -24.23 6.16 -3.58
C LEU A 227 -24.88 5.53 -2.36
N LEU A 228 -25.29 6.36 -1.41
CA LEU A 228 -25.93 5.91 -0.17
C LEU A 228 -27.45 5.91 -0.33
N ASN A 229 -28.13 5.00 0.36
CA ASN A 229 -29.58 4.93 0.47
C ASN A 229 -30.31 5.00 -0.90
N ARG A 230 -30.11 3.98 -1.74
CA ARG A 230 -30.82 3.80 -3.01
C ARG A 230 -31.71 2.56 -2.95
N ASN A 231 -32.94 2.70 -3.42
CA ASN A 231 -33.87 1.58 -3.61
C ASN A 231 -33.59 0.77 -4.89
N ALA A 232 -32.75 1.31 -5.79
CA ALA A 232 -32.25 0.62 -6.96
C ALA A 232 -31.21 -0.46 -6.60
N ARG A 233 -30.96 -1.35 -7.56
CA ARG A 233 -29.94 -2.40 -7.49
C ARG A 233 -28.68 -1.98 -8.21
N ILE A 234 -27.54 -2.58 -7.87
CA ILE A 234 -26.26 -2.19 -8.44
C ILE A 234 -26.21 -2.34 -9.97
N TRP A 235 -26.84 -3.38 -10.52
CA TRP A 235 -26.91 -3.60 -11.97
C TRP A 235 -27.67 -2.49 -12.72
N ASN A 236 -28.62 -1.81 -12.08
CA ASN A 236 -29.29 -0.63 -12.69
C ASN A 236 -28.33 0.55 -12.87
N TRP A 237 -27.15 0.51 -12.24
CA TRP A 237 -26.15 1.57 -12.31
C TRP A 237 -24.94 1.17 -13.16
N VAL A 238 -24.40 -0.04 -12.98
CA VAL A 238 -23.19 -0.51 -13.67
C VAL A 238 -23.47 -1.28 -14.95
N SER A 239 -24.71 -1.75 -15.16
CA SER A 239 -25.11 -2.55 -16.34
C SER A 239 -26.17 -1.87 -17.23
N LYS A 240 -26.36 -0.56 -17.07
CA LYS A 240 -27.25 0.25 -17.93
C LYS A 240 -26.59 0.66 -19.24
N GLU A 241 -27.36 1.23 -20.17
CA GLU A 241 -26.80 1.85 -21.38
C GLU A 241 -25.82 2.98 -21.02
N ARG A 242 -24.77 3.13 -21.83
CA ARG A 242 -23.67 4.07 -21.56
C ARG A 242 -24.19 5.51 -21.41
N PRO A 243 -23.62 6.31 -20.51
CA PRO A 243 -22.47 5.99 -19.65
C PRO A 243 -22.87 5.22 -18.37
N VAL A 244 -22.18 4.11 -18.10
CA VAL A 244 -22.36 3.31 -16.86
C VAL A 244 -21.77 4.01 -15.65
N ALA A 245 -22.25 3.70 -14.45
CA ALA A 245 -21.74 4.26 -13.20
C ALA A 245 -21.63 5.80 -13.18
N GLU A 246 -22.52 6.48 -13.92
CA GLU A 246 -22.56 7.94 -14.02
C GLU A 246 -23.47 8.55 -12.93
N ASP A 247 -23.99 9.75 -13.14
CA ASP A 247 -24.82 10.49 -12.20
C ASP A 247 -26.32 10.17 -12.45
N SER A 248 -26.56 9.03 -13.10
CA SER A 248 -27.87 8.48 -13.45
C SER A 248 -27.94 6.99 -13.16
N ILE A 249 -29.14 6.52 -12.77
CA ILE A 249 -29.45 5.10 -12.57
C ILE A 249 -30.68 4.79 -13.42
N ASP A 250 -30.71 3.65 -14.12
CA ASP A 250 -31.76 3.29 -15.07
C ASP A 250 -33.18 3.43 -14.49
N THR A 251 -33.37 3.02 -13.23
CA THR A 251 -34.66 3.10 -12.53
C THR A 251 -34.94 4.43 -11.81
N LEU A 252 -33.97 5.34 -11.71
CA LEU A 252 -34.09 6.58 -10.93
C LEU A 252 -33.81 7.84 -11.74
N GLY A 253 -33.38 7.71 -12.99
CA GLY A 253 -32.98 8.83 -13.84
C GLY A 253 -31.73 9.56 -13.34
N ASN A 254 -31.58 10.79 -13.81
CA ASN A 254 -30.44 11.67 -13.54
C ASN A 254 -30.49 12.30 -12.14
N GLY A 255 -29.44 13.04 -11.78
CA GLY A 255 -29.38 13.82 -10.54
C GLY A 255 -28.89 13.03 -9.32
N GLN A 256 -28.29 11.87 -9.55
CA GLN A 256 -27.60 11.13 -8.50
C GLN A 256 -26.28 11.85 -8.20
N VAL A 257 -25.92 11.93 -6.91
CA VAL A 257 -24.68 12.59 -6.48
C VAL A 257 -23.79 11.55 -5.78
N PRO A 258 -22.98 10.77 -6.53
CA PRO A 258 -22.03 9.84 -5.95
C PRO A 258 -20.95 10.59 -5.18
N THR A 259 -20.50 10.01 -4.07
CA THR A 259 -19.26 10.42 -3.43
C THR A 259 -18.11 9.68 -4.10
N ASP A 260 -17.17 10.44 -4.69
CA ASP A 260 -16.07 9.88 -5.45
C ASP A 260 -14.79 9.78 -4.62
N TYR A 261 -14.22 8.56 -4.57
CA TYR A 261 -12.95 8.26 -3.94
C TYR A 261 -11.95 7.82 -5.00
N THR A 262 -10.81 8.50 -5.10
CA THR A 262 -9.73 8.02 -5.97
C THR A 262 -9.03 6.85 -5.29
N VAL A 263 -8.95 5.70 -5.97
CA VAL A 263 -8.30 4.50 -5.43
C VAL A 263 -6.79 4.63 -5.55
N ARG A 264 -6.23 5.34 -4.56
CA ARG A 264 -4.81 5.51 -4.31
C ARG A 264 -4.53 5.13 -2.87
N VAL A 265 -3.43 4.45 -2.61
CA VAL A 265 -3.07 4.05 -1.25
C VAL A 265 -1.62 4.40 -0.96
N GLN A 266 -1.38 5.09 0.15
CA GLN A 266 -0.04 5.30 0.66
C GLN A 266 0.43 4.01 1.34
N VAL A 267 1.64 3.57 0.99
CA VAL A 267 2.25 2.33 1.49
C VAL A 267 3.63 2.59 2.06
N CYS A 268 4.14 1.65 2.85
CA CYS A 268 5.40 1.73 3.56
C CYS A 268 5.51 2.97 4.44
N LEU A 269 4.41 3.32 5.12
CA LEU A 269 4.38 4.43 6.06
C LEU A 269 5.18 4.08 7.32
N PRO A 270 6.16 4.92 7.74
CA PRO A 270 6.89 4.69 8.99
C PRO A 270 5.94 4.53 10.19
N GLY A 271 6.19 3.51 11.02
CA GLY A 271 5.33 3.14 12.15
C GLY A 271 4.16 2.19 11.79
N LEU A 272 3.82 2.07 10.51
CA LEU A 272 2.82 1.15 9.99
C LEU A 272 3.34 0.49 8.71
N LEU A 273 4.50 -0.16 8.77
CA LEU A 273 5.09 -0.85 7.62
C LEU A 273 4.34 -2.14 7.29
N GLU A 274 4.08 -2.37 6.01
CA GLU A 274 3.61 -3.67 5.49
C GLU A 274 4.74 -4.70 5.50
N VAL A 275 4.37 -5.99 5.52
CA VAL A 275 5.32 -7.11 5.43
C VAL A 275 6.17 -7.05 4.15
N ASN A 276 5.59 -6.56 3.05
CA ASN A 276 6.26 -6.45 1.77
C ASN A 276 7.05 -5.13 1.60
N CYS A 277 7.29 -4.37 2.66
CA CYS A 277 8.14 -3.18 2.61
C CYS A 277 9.60 -3.53 2.91
N GLN A 278 10.48 -3.32 1.92
CA GLN A 278 11.91 -3.53 2.08
C GLN A 278 12.66 -2.19 2.16
N GLN A 279 13.69 -2.15 2.99
CA GLN A 279 14.56 -0.99 3.11
C GLN A 279 15.56 -0.95 1.96
N TYR A 280 15.61 0.18 1.26
CA TYR A 280 16.58 0.42 0.19
C TYR A 280 17.87 1.01 0.76
N PRO A 281 19.01 0.97 0.03
CA PRO A 281 20.31 1.47 0.53
C PRO A 281 20.30 2.92 1.03
N HIS A 282 19.35 3.74 0.56
CA HIS A 282 19.14 5.12 1.00
C HIS A 282 18.34 5.26 2.31
N GLY A 283 18.01 4.14 2.97
CA GLY A 283 17.32 4.10 4.25
C GLY A 283 15.78 4.08 4.17
N ASN A 284 15.21 4.31 2.98
CA ASN A 284 13.77 4.41 2.76
C ASN A 284 13.12 3.05 2.50
N TYR A 285 11.89 2.85 3.00
CA TYR A 285 11.11 1.64 2.78
C TYR A 285 10.26 1.75 1.52
N LYS A 286 10.25 0.71 0.69
CA LYS A 286 9.47 0.65 -0.55
C LYS A 286 8.78 -0.71 -0.69
N PRO A 287 7.60 -0.75 -1.33
CA PRO A 287 6.88 -2.00 -1.53
C PRO A 287 7.58 -2.84 -2.59
N VAL A 288 7.76 -4.12 -2.28
CA VAL A 288 8.23 -5.15 -3.23
C VAL A 288 7.14 -6.19 -3.46
N GLY A 289 7.33 -6.98 -4.51
CA GLY A 289 6.49 -8.13 -4.85
C GLY A 289 6.85 -9.36 -4.05
#